data_AF-A0A1H9GV55-F1
#
_entry.id   AF-A0A1H9GV55-F1
#
_cell.length_a   1.000
_cell.length_b   1.000
_cell.length_c   1.000
_cell.angle_alpha   90.00
_cell.angle_beta   90.00
_cell.angle_gamma   90.00
#
_symmetry.space_group_name_H-M   'P 1'
#
loop_
_entity.id
_entity.type
_entity.pdbx_description
1 polymer ?
#
loop_
_entity_poly.entity_id
_entity_poly.type
_entity_poly.pdbx_seq_one_letter_code
_entity_poly.pdbx_strand_id
1 'polypeptide(L)'
;MSKRNIIALCDTTADYCFRLDEYLRRSLKLPFKIVDFTSQDDLMAADSDLKSRTIALVISQSVYEKVHDAGFDRLLVLEEPGKDGSYNRIESDDEDIEIRSTPKYQSMDKIMQKLMSFCMDQPDTLSQRRGSEDKLTIYGVYSPIKRCGQTTFARALGRSLSRKDRSLYMNLEPFASDLGIPKGKGQNLQDLLYFFENDNKRLSLYLENVCVKDESLDIIPPATSFLTLKGVGRDEWGRLLKEIEETGLYKYLIIDLSEITDGFTHILDMCDRIFTIRRDDPCSLSKLENYGRTFRLTGNGGILDKSMVFDLPDSLLTAGDQAMEVYALNVLEASKTLPMKEAQDAS
;
A
#
# COMPACT_ATOMS: atom_id res chain seq x y z
N MET A 1 26.24 -12.54 -3.46
CA MET A 1 25.24 -13.43 -2.82
C MET A 1 24.06 -13.59 -3.77
N SER A 2 23.49 -14.78 -3.87
CA SER A 2 22.29 -14.99 -4.68
C SER A 2 21.10 -14.30 -3.99
N LYS A 3 20.19 -13.72 -4.76
CA LYS A 3 19.08 -12.94 -4.22
C LYS A 3 18.06 -13.89 -3.59
N ARG A 4 17.76 -13.74 -2.30
CA ARG A 4 16.71 -14.51 -1.63
C ARG A 4 15.35 -14.09 -2.16
N ASN A 5 14.71 -14.98 -2.91
CA ASN A 5 13.46 -14.71 -3.62
C ASN A 5 12.47 -15.89 -3.60
N ILE A 6 12.75 -16.93 -2.80
CA ILE A 6 11.90 -18.11 -2.66
C ILE A 6 11.19 -18.08 -1.30
N ILE A 7 9.88 -18.27 -1.29
CA ILE A 7 9.14 -18.65 -0.07
C ILE A 7 8.91 -20.15 -0.16
N ALA A 8 9.39 -20.91 0.82
CA ALA A 8 9.12 -22.33 0.91
C ALA A 8 7.95 -22.57 1.87
N LEU A 9 7.00 -23.41 1.50
CA LEU A 9 5.89 -23.83 2.35
C LEU A 9 6.05 -25.32 2.68
N CYS A 10 5.88 -25.71 3.94
CA CYS A 10 5.91 -27.12 4.32
C CYS A 10 4.80 -27.47 5.32
N ASP A 11 3.90 -28.35 4.90
CA ASP A 11 2.85 -28.92 5.74
C ASP A 11 2.48 -30.31 5.22
N THR A 12 2.40 -31.32 6.09
CA THR A 12 1.97 -32.67 5.69
C THR A 12 0.50 -32.73 5.27
N THR A 13 -0.29 -31.72 5.60
CA THR A 13 -1.68 -31.56 5.14
C THR A 13 -1.66 -30.86 3.78
N ALA A 14 -1.62 -31.65 2.69
CA ALA A 14 -1.55 -31.14 1.32
C ALA A 14 -2.60 -30.05 1.02
N ASP A 15 -3.85 -30.25 1.45
CA ASP A 15 -4.92 -29.27 1.27
C ASP A 15 -4.66 -27.93 1.96
N TYR A 16 -4.03 -27.93 3.14
CA TYR A 16 -3.70 -26.69 3.83
C TYR A 16 -2.56 -25.97 3.11
N CYS A 17 -1.50 -26.70 2.75
CA CYS A 17 -0.35 -26.17 2.00
C CYS A 17 -0.80 -25.53 0.69
N PHE A 18 -1.61 -26.26 -0.10
CA PHE A 18 -2.17 -25.79 -1.36
C PHE A 18 -3.01 -24.50 -1.19
N ARG A 19 -3.90 -24.45 -0.19
CA ARG A 19 -4.71 -23.25 0.05
C ARG A 19 -3.88 -22.04 0.46
N LEU A 20 -2.81 -22.23 1.24
CA LEU A 20 -1.90 -21.16 1.61
C LEU A 20 -1.08 -20.68 0.40
N ASP A 21 -0.56 -21.60 -0.42
CA ASP A 21 0.12 -21.28 -1.68
C ASP A 21 -0.78 -20.45 -2.61
N GLU A 22 -2.00 -20.94 -2.89
CA GLU A 22 -2.96 -20.26 -3.76
C GLU A 22 -3.26 -18.84 -3.25
N TYR A 23 -3.48 -18.71 -1.94
CA TYR A 23 -3.73 -17.40 -1.33
C TYR A 23 -2.52 -16.46 -1.47
N LEU A 24 -1.30 -16.94 -1.19
CA LEU A 24 -0.08 -16.12 -1.31
C LEU A 24 0.17 -15.70 -2.77
N ARG A 25 0.05 -16.62 -3.73
CA ARG A 25 0.20 -16.31 -5.16
C ARG A 25 -0.81 -15.28 -5.64
N ARG A 26 -2.05 -15.33 -5.14
CA ARG A 26 -3.11 -14.38 -5.51
C ARG A 26 -2.94 -13.02 -4.83
N SER A 27 -2.43 -13.00 -3.60
CA SER A 27 -2.45 -11.80 -2.75
C SER A 27 -1.16 -10.99 -2.81
N LEU A 28 0.00 -11.65 -2.98
CA LEU A 28 1.30 -10.98 -3.05
C LEU A 28 1.46 -10.22 -4.36
N LYS A 29 1.86 -8.96 -4.27
CA LYS A 29 2.22 -8.16 -5.45
C LYS A 29 3.68 -8.37 -5.87
N LEU A 30 4.48 -8.98 -4.99
CA LEU A 30 5.90 -9.22 -5.17
C LEU A 30 6.16 -10.56 -5.89
N PRO A 31 7.16 -10.64 -6.78
CA PRO A 31 7.45 -11.82 -7.58
C PRO A 31 8.26 -12.87 -6.82
N PHE A 32 7.77 -13.30 -5.66
CA PHE A 32 8.34 -14.45 -4.96
C PHE A 32 8.07 -15.74 -5.74
N LYS A 33 9.09 -16.61 -5.84
CA LYS A 33 8.86 -18.00 -6.23
C LYS A 33 8.35 -18.74 -4.99
N ILE A 34 7.18 -19.36 -5.07
CA ILE A 34 6.66 -20.20 -3.98
C ILE A 34 6.90 -21.67 -4.34
N VAL A 35 7.47 -22.42 -3.41
CA VAL A 35 7.75 -23.86 -3.51
C VAL A 35 7.13 -24.57 -2.33
N ASP A 36 6.43 -25.68 -2.61
CA ASP A 36 5.67 -26.41 -1.61
C ASP A 36 6.28 -27.78 -1.34
N PHE A 37 6.26 -28.19 -0.08
CA PHE A 37 6.66 -29.51 0.40
C PHE A 37 5.53 -30.11 1.23
N THR A 38 5.11 -31.34 0.88
CA THR A 38 4.04 -32.05 1.61
C THR A 38 4.55 -33.25 2.41
N SER A 39 5.87 -33.44 2.50
CA SER A 39 6.51 -34.47 3.30
C SER A 39 7.81 -33.93 3.93
N GLN A 40 8.21 -34.51 5.06
CA GLN A 40 9.50 -34.21 5.69
C GLN A 40 10.66 -34.59 4.77
N ASP A 41 10.56 -35.76 4.12
CA ASP A 41 11.62 -36.31 3.27
C ASP A 41 11.94 -35.39 2.10
N ASP A 42 10.92 -34.84 1.43
CA ASP A 42 11.11 -33.91 0.31
C ASP A 42 11.76 -32.59 0.77
N LEU A 43 11.37 -32.07 1.94
CA LEU A 43 11.96 -30.86 2.51
C LEU A 43 13.45 -31.08 2.85
N MET A 44 13.78 -32.22 3.47
CA MET A 44 15.16 -32.57 3.82
C MET A 44 16.02 -32.76 2.56
N ALA A 45 15.46 -33.36 1.52
CA ALA A 45 16.11 -33.59 0.23
C ALA A 45 16.27 -32.32 -0.62
N ALA A 46 15.71 -31.18 -0.21
CA ALA A 46 15.87 -29.93 -0.94
C ALA A 46 17.35 -29.54 -1.11
N ASP A 47 17.71 -29.10 -2.31
CA ASP A 47 19.08 -28.75 -2.64
C ASP A 47 19.57 -27.44 -1.98
N SER A 48 20.88 -27.25 -1.96
CA SER A 48 21.51 -26.08 -1.33
C SER A 48 21.25 -24.77 -2.09
N ASP A 49 20.97 -24.79 -3.39
CA ASP A 49 20.61 -23.58 -4.14
C ASP A 49 19.25 -23.07 -3.67
N LEU A 50 18.24 -23.95 -3.59
CA LEU A 50 16.91 -23.63 -3.09
C LEU A 50 16.98 -23.08 -1.66
N LYS A 51 17.70 -23.76 -0.77
CA LYS A 51 17.87 -23.34 0.63
C LYS A 51 18.50 -21.96 0.72
N SER A 52 19.62 -21.72 0.01
CA SER A 52 20.32 -20.43 0.03
C SER A 52 19.51 -19.26 -0.54
N ARG A 53 18.55 -19.55 -1.43
CA ARG A 53 17.66 -18.57 -2.09
C ARG A 53 16.33 -18.39 -1.37
N THR A 54 16.07 -19.17 -0.32
CA THR A 54 14.85 -19.09 0.46
C THR A 54 14.92 -17.92 1.43
N ILE A 55 13.97 -16.99 1.32
CA ILE A 55 13.84 -15.84 2.21
C ILE A 55 13.24 -16.22 3.55
N ALA A 56 12.32 -17.19 3.53
CA ALA A 56 11.59 -17.71 4.66
C ALA A 56 11.01 -19.08 4.30
N LEU A 57 11.17 -20.05 5.21
CA LEU A 57 10.42 -21.30 5.23
C LEU A 57 9.22 -21.14 6.15
N VAL A 58 8.01 -21.26 5.62
CA VAL A 58 6.77 -21.32 6.38
C VAL A 58 6.43 -22.78 6.62
N ILE A 59 6.45 -23.22 7.88
CA ILE A 59 6.41 -24.64 8.23
C ILE A 59 5.43 -24.90 9.36
N SER A 60 4.64 -25.97 9.32
CA SER A 60 3.81 -26.34 10.47
C SER A 60 4.65 -26.84 11.65
N GLN A 61 4.22 -26.51 12.87
CA GLN A 61 4.92 -26.91 14.09
C GLN A 61 5.23 -28.41 14.14
N SER A 62 4.24 -29.27 13.87
CA SER A 62 4.42 -30.73 13.85
C SER A 62 5.42 -31.26 12.82
N VAL A 63 5.69 -30.49 11.75
CA VAL A 63 6.74 -30.82 10.79
C VAL A 63 8.08 -30.33 11.31
N TYR A 64 8.17 -29.07 11.74
CA TYR A 64 9.39 -28.46 12.27
C TYR A 64 10.03 -29.30 13.40
N GLU A 65 9.22 -29.81 14.33
CA GLU A 65 9.70 -30.66 15.45
C GLU A 65 10.45 -31.92 14.98
N LYS A 66 10.28 -32.34 13.72
CA LYS A 66 10.94 -33.52 13.12
C LYS A 66 12.12 -33.20 12.21
N VAL A 67 12.26 -31.93 11.77
CA VAL A 67 13.20 -31.51 10.72
C VAL A 67 13.94 -30.21 11.09
N HIS A 68 14.23 -30.02 12.37
CA HIS A 68 14.90 -28.83 12.89
C HIS A 68 16.27 -28.55 12.22
N ASP A 69 16.90 -29.57 11.63
CA ASP A 69 18.18 -29.52 10.92
C ASP A 69 18.04 -29.46 9.39
N ALA A 70 16.88 -29.08 8.85
CA ALA A 70 16.63 -29.02 7.40
C ALA A 70 17.52 -28.03 6.64
N GLY A 71 18.35 -27.23 7.31
CA GLY A 71 19.32 -26.32 6.69
C GLY A 71 18.70 -25.02 6.17
N PHE A 72 17.56 -24.62 6.72
CA PHE A 72 16.96 -23.30 6.54
C PHE A 72 17.25 -22.44 7.76
N ASP A 73 17.65 -21.20 7.55
CA ASP A 73 18.07 -20.27 8.61
C ASP A 73 16.98 -19.27 9.01
N ARG A 74 15.83 -19.29 8.32
CA ARG A 74 14.73 -18.36 8.57
C ARG A 74 13.39 -19.07 8.49
N LEU A 75 12.78 -19.28 9.66
CA LEU A 75 11.55 -20.05 9.78
C LEU A 75 10.41 -19.20 10.34
N LEU A 76 9.28 -19.22 9.63
CA LEU A 76 7.99 -18.81 10.16
C LEU A 76 7.20 -20.08 10.50
N VAL A 77 7.20 -20.45 11.77
CA VAL A 77 6.50 -21.64 12.23
C VAL A 77 5.01 -21.36 12.45
N LEU A 78 4.16 -22.18 11.85
CA LEU A 78 2.72 -22.16 12.02
C LEU A 78 2.37 -23.00 13.25
N GLU A 79 2.05 -22.31 14.35
CA GLU A 79 1.79 -22.93 15.64
C GLU A 79 0.47 -23.71 15.62
N GLU A 80 0.50 -24.90 16.21
CA GLU A 80 -0.66 -25.78 16.32
C GLU A 80 -1.11 -25.83 17.80
N PRO A 81 -2.41 -25.70 18.09
CA PRO A 81 -2.89 -25.74 19.47
C PRO A 81 -2.63 -27.13 20.06
N GLY A 82 -2.11 -27.15 21.29
CA GLY A 82 -2.00 -28.34 22.11
C GLY A 82 -3.37 -28.91 22.47
N LYS A 83 -3.38 -30.11 23.08
CA LYS A 83 -4.63 -30.77 23.51
C LYS A 83 -5.44 -29.96 24.52
N ASP A 84 -4.79 -29.07 25.26
CA ASP A 84 -5.38 -28.15 26.24
C ASP A 84 -5.76 -26.78 25.64
N GLY A 85 -5.56 -26.59 24.33
CA GLY A 85 -5.81 -25.34 23.63
C GLY A 85 -4.71 -24.28 23.80
N SER A 86 -3.62 -24.59 24.50
CA SER A 86 -2.47 -23.70 24.65
C SER A 86 -1.57 -23.73 23.40
N TYR A 87 -0.83 -22.65 23.18
CA TYR A 87 0.22 -22.58 22.16
C TYR A 87 1.57 -22.59 22.87
N ASN A 88 2.45 -23.49 22.45
CA ASN A 88 3.82 -23.53 22.94
C ASN A 88 4.68 -22.69 22.00
N ARG A 89 5.38 -21.72 22.57
CA ARG A 89 6.37 -20.95 21.80
C ARG A 89 7.49 -21.88 21.37
N ILE A 90 7.86 -21.75 20.10
CA ILE A 90 9.00 -22.45 19.53
C ILE A 90 10.17 -21.48 19.53
N GLU A 91 11.24 -21.89 20.18
CA GLU A 91 12.50 -21.16 20.23
C GLU A 91 13.61 -22.10 19.74
N SER A 92 14.63 -21.52 19.10
CA SER A 92 15.83 -22.24 18.67
C SER A 92 16.94 -21.97 19.68
N ASP A 93 17.69 -23.00 20.05
CA ASP A 93 18.95 -22.84 20.80
C ASP A 93 20.11 -22.46 19.87
N ASP A 94 19.91 -22.54 18.54
CA ASP A 94 20.88 -22.14 17.51
C ASP A 94 20.72 -20.67 17.17
N GLU A 95 21.76 -19.87 17.47
CA GLU A 95 21.81 -18.42 17.22
C GLU A 95 21.82 -18.06 15.73
N ASP A 96 22.18 -19.01 14.85
CA ASP A 96 22.21 -18.80 13.40
C ASP A 96 20.83 -18.99 12.74
N ILE A 97 19.82 -19.42 13.50
CA ILE A 97 18.47 -19.69 13.01
C ILE A 97 17.49 -18.64 13.55
N GLU A 98 16.96 -17.79 12.66
CA GLU A 98 15.91 -16.84 12.99
C GLU A 98 14.55 -17.54 12.96
N ILE A 99 13.91 -17.70 14.12
CA ILE A 99 12.56 -18.28 14.22
C ILE A 99 11.55 -17.22 14.64
N ARG A 100 10.44 -17.18 13.90
CA ARG A 100 9.21 -16.52 14.34
C ARG A 100 8.06 -17.51 14.27
N SER A 101 7.03 -17.23 15.03
CA SER A 101 5.86 -18.07 15.07
C SER A 101 4.57 -17.28 14.89
N THR A 102 3.53 -17.97 14.42
CA THR A 102 2.19 -17.42 14.29
C THR A 102 1.15 -18.54 14.27
N PRO A 103 -0.06 -18.37 14.84
CA PRO A 103 -1.06 -19.43 14.85
C PRO A 103 -1.44 -19.92 13.44
N LYS A 104 -1.46 -21.24 13.22
CA LYS A 104 -1.78 -21.86 11.92
C LYS A 104 -3.22 -21.58 11.46
N TYR A 105 -4.16 -21.51 12.39
CA TYR A 105 -5.59 -21.41 12.12
C TYR A 105 -6.17 -20.00 12.26
N GLN A 106 -5.35 -18.96 12.06
CA GLN A 106 -5.81 -17.58 11.94
C GLN A 106 -6.11 -17.19 10.49
N SER A 107 -6.55 -15.95 10.25
CA SER A 107 -6.75 -15.48 8.87
C SER A 107 -5.44 -15.49 8.07
N MET A 108 -5.51 -15.90 6.81
CA MET A 108 -4.36 -15.92 5.91
C MET A 108 -3.75 -14.53 5.72
N ASP A 109 -4.55 -13.45 5.83
CA ASP A 109 -4.03 -12.08 5.84
C ASP A 109 -3.03 -11.84 6.96
N LYS A 110 -3.30 -12.38 8.16
CA LYS A 110 -2.39 -12.23 9.32
C LYS A 110 -1.12 -13.07 9.16
N ILE A 111 -1.23 -14.28 8.60
CA ILE A 111 -0.07 -15.12 8.29
C ILE A 111 0.81 -14.41 7.26
N MET A 112 0.21 -13.90 6.17
CA MET A 112 0.91 -13.15 5.14
C MET A 112 1.57 -11.88 5.69
N GLN A 113 0.87 -11.11 6.53
CA GLN A 113 1.45 -9.94 7.18
C GLN A 113 2.65 -10.30 8.05
N LYS A 114 2.56 -11.36 8.86
CA LYS A 114 3.69 -11.84 9.67
C LYS A 114 4.85 -12.29 8.79
N LEU A 115 4.56 -12.98 7.69
CA LEU A 115 5.56 -13.40 6.70
C LEU A 115 6.24 -12.21 6.03
N MET A 116 5.50 -11.20 5.58
CA MET A 116 6.09 -10.00 4.96
C MET A 116 6.94 -9.22 5.97
N SER A 117 6.44 -9.02 7.18
CA SER A 117 7.22 -8.43 8.28
C SER A 117 8.48 -9.22 8.59
N PHE A 118 8.46 -10.56 8.48
CA PHE A 118 9.64 -11.40 8.64
C PHE A 118 10.61 -11.24 7.46
N CYS A 119 10.12 -11.24 6.22
CA CYS A 119 10.94 -10.99 5.04
C CYS A 119 11.68 -9.64 5.12
N MET A 120 11.06 -8.61 5.72
CA MET A 120 11.60 -7.27 5.84
C MET A 120 12.87 -7.14 6.67
N ASP A 121 13.20 -8.08 7.57
CA ASP A 121 14.40 -7.96 8.41
C ASP A 121 15.72 -8.27 7.66
N GLN A 122 15.63 -8.86 6.47
CA GLN A 122 16.82 -9.23 5.68
C GLN A 122 17.13 -8.20 4.59
N PRO A 123 18.31 -7.55 4.61
CA PRO A 123 18.68 -6.48 3.66
C PRO A 123 18.76 -6.85 2.19
N ASP A 124 19.06 -8.10 1.88
CA ASP A 124 19.31 -8.54 0.50
C ASP A 124 18.04 -8.94 -0.26
N THR A 125 16.87 -8.65 0.32
CA THR A 125 15.58 -9.16 -0.14
C THR A 125 14.95 -8.27 -1.19
N LEU A 126 14.65 -8.87 -2.35
CA LEU A 126 13.80 -8.33 -3.39
C LEU A 126 13.96 -6.84 -3.74
N SER A 127 15.18 -6.40 -4.06
CA SER A 127 15.43 -5.16 -4.82
C SER A 127 14.96 -5.27 -6.28
N GLN A 128 13.73 -5.68 -6.55
CA GLN A 128 13.22 -5.71 -7.92
C GLN A 128 12.45 -4.43 -8.18
N ARG A 129 13.16 -3.46 -8.77
CA ARG A 129 12.55 -2.49 -9.67
C ARG A 129 11.85 -3.29 -10.76
N ARG A 130 10.52 -3.40 -10.69
CA ARG A 130 9.80 -3.89 -11.85
C ARG A 130 9.97 -2.82 -12.91
N GLY A 131 10.61 -3.17 -14.02
CA GLY A 131 10.46 -2.44 -15.27
C GLY A 131 9.01 -2.60 -15.71
N SER A 132 8.08 -1.94 -15.01
CA SER A 132 6.72 -1.76 -15.48
C SER A 132 6.82 -0.90 -16.73
N GLU A 133 6.38 -1.42 -17.89
CA GLU A 133 6.21 -0.58 -19.08
C GLU A 133 5.18 0.53 -18.83
N ASP A 134 4.30 0.31 -17.85
CA ASP A 134 3.30 1.26 -17.41
C ASP A 134 3.83 2.21 -16.34
N LYS A 135 3.99 3.48 -16.74
CA LYS A 135 4.23 4.62 -15.84
C LYS A 135 3.11 4.71 -14.78
N LEU A 136 3.48 5.00 -13.53
CA LEU A 136 2.53 5.34 -12.47
C LEU A 136 1.78 6.61 -12.87
N THR A 137 0.46 6.62 -12.72
CA THR A 137 -0.37 7.82 -12.87
C THR A 137 -0.80 8.31 -11.49
N ILE A 138 -0.46 9.55 -11.15
CA ILE A 138 -0.72 10.16 -9.85
C ILE A 138 -1.90 11.12 -9.95
N TYR A 139 -2.96 10.84 -9.21
CA TYR A 139 -4.14 11.68 -9.07
C TYR A 139 -4.15 12.38 -7.72
N GLY A 140 -4.06 13.71 -7.73
CA GLY A 140 -4.25 14.53 -6.53
C GLY A 140 -5.71 14.93 -6.37
N VAL A 141 -6.26 14.84 -5.16
CA VAL A 141 -7.58 15.40 -4.85
C VAL A 141 -7.38 16.49 -3.80
N TYR A 142 -7.64 17.74 -4.17
CA TYR A 142 -7.49 18.89 -3.29
C TYR A 142 -8.52 19.98 -3.62
N SER A 143 -9.15 20.50 -2.57
CA SER A 143 -10.03 21.66 -2.64
C SER A 143 -9.73 22.63 -1.50
N PRO A 144 -9.66 23.96 -1.77
CA PRO A 144 -9.52 24.96 -0.70
C PRO A 144 -10.80 25.11 0.14
N ILE A 145 -11.85 24.36 -0.19
CA ILE A 145 -13.15 24.32 0.48
C ILE A 145 -13.19 23.09 1.38
N LYS A 146 -13.34 23.29 2.69
CA LYS A 146 -13.48 22.18 3.65
C LYS A 146 -14.89 21.59 3.62
N ARG A 147 -15.03 20.31 3.98
CA ARG A 147 -16.29 19.56 4.00
C ARG A 147 -17.01 19.52 2.64
N CYS A 148 -16.27 19.58 1.54
CA CYS A 148 -16.83 19.52 0.18
C CYS A 148 -17.00 18.09 -0.36
N GLY A 149 -16.66 17.05 0.41
CA GLY A 149 -16.71 15.65 -0.03
C GLY A 149 -15.41 15.14 -0.67
N GLN A 150 -14.29 15.84 -0.46
CA GLN A 150 -12.97 15.51 -1.03
C GLN A 150 -12.56 14.05 -0.80
N THR A 151 -12.48 13.62 0.46
CA THR A 151 -12.10 12.24 0.84
C THR A 151 -13.05 11.21 0.26
N THR A 152 -14.36 11.49 0.25
CA THR A 152 -15.38 10.60 -0.32
C THR A 152 -15.15 10.41 -1.82
N PHE A 153 -14.90 11.50 -2.55
CA PHE A 153 -14.55 11.45 -3.97
C PHE A 153 -13.23 10.72 -4.21
N ALA A 154 -12.18 11.02 -3.44
CA ALA A 154 -10.85 10.43 -3.59
C ALA A 154 -10.89 8.91 -3.42
N ARG A 155 -11.60 8.42 -2.40
CA ARG A 155 -11.78 6.98 -2.17
C ARG A 155 -12.60 6.33 -3.28
N ALA A 156 -13.68 6.96 -3.73
CA ALA A 156 -14.51 6.43 -4.81
C ALA A 156 -13.74 6.35 -6.15
N LEU A 157 -12.91 7.34 -6.44
CA LEU A 157 -11.99 7.32 -7.58
C LEU A 157 -11.02 6.13 -7.47
N GLY A 158 -10.38 5.97 -6.30
CA GLY A 158 -9.47 4.86 -6.04
C GLY A 158 -10.12 3.48 -6.21
N ARG A 159 -11.32 3.27 -5.63
CA ARG A 159 -12.08 2.01 -5.78
C ARG A 159 -12.47 1.72 -7.22
N SER A 160 -12.85 2.77 -7.95
CA SER A 160 -13.24 2.63 -9.35
C SER A 160 -12.06 2.21 -10.24
N LEU A 161 -10.89 2.79 -10.01
CA LEU A 161 -9.65 2.46 -10.71
C LEU A 161 -9.13 1.07 -10.33
N SER A 162 -9.27 0.69 -9.06
CA SER A 162 -8.79 -0.59 -8.53
C SER A 162 -9.50 -1.82 -9.11
N ARG A 163 -10.68 -1.64 -9.72
CA ARG A 163 -11.38 -2.68 -10.48
C ARG A 163 -10.69 -3.09 -11.77
N LYS A 164 -9.87 -2.19 -12.35
CA LYS A 164 -9.16 -2.43 -13.61
C LYS A 164 -7.68 -2.73 -13.38
N ASP A 165 -7.03 -1.93 -12.55
CA ASP A 165 -5.60 -2.06 -12.27
C ASP A 165 -5.27 -1.75 -10.82
N ARG A 166 -4.12 -2.26 -10.36
CA ARG A 166 -3.61 -2.04 -9.01
C ARG A 166 -3.53 -0.54 -8.70
N SER A 167 -4.22 -0.12 -7.65
CA SER A 167 -4.35 1.27 -7.23
C SER A 167 -4.00 1.41 -5.75
N LEU A 168 -3.31 2.50 -5.42
CA LEU A 168 -2.90 2.85 -4.07
C LEU A 168 -3.58 4.16 -3.65
N TYR A 169 -4.06 4.24 -2.42
CA TYR A 169 -4.63 5.45 -1.84
C TYR A 169 -3.87 5.89 -0.58
N MET A 170 -3.61 7.19 -0.49
CA MET A 170 -2.96 7.85 0.64
C MET A 170 -3.74 9.11 1.04
N ASN A 171 -3.93 9.33 2.33
CA ASN A 171 -4.58 10.52 2.87
C ASN A 171 -3.59 11.34 3.71
N LEU A 172 -3.48 12.63 3.39
CA LEU A 172 -2.59 13.61 4.01
C LEU A 172 -3.33 14.68 4.82
N GLU A 173 -4.61 14.46 5.13
CA GLU A 173 -5.39 15.34 5.99
C GLU A 173 -4.90 15.29 7.44
N PRO A 174 -4.95 16.42 8.17
CA PRO A 174 -4.49 16.47 9.55
C PRO A 174 -5.29 15.60 10.52
N PHE A 175 -6.58 15.42 10.23
CA PHE A 175 -7.50 14.62 11.02
C PHE A 175 -8.26 13.67 10.10
N ALA A 176 -7.49 12.83 9.42
CA ALA A 176 -8.00 11.86 8.48
C ALA A 176 -8.97 10.88 9.16
N SER A 177 -10.06 10.55 8.48
CA SER A 177 -10.99 9.53 8.95
C SER A 177 -10.39 8.14 8.79
N ASP A 178 -10.50 7.31 9.82
CA ASP A 178 -10.19 5.88 9.79
C ASP A 178 -11.40 5.02 9.38
N LEU A 179 -12.50 5.64 8.95
CA LEU A 179 -13.73 4.93 8.61
C LEU A 179 -13.49 3.93 7.48
N GLY A 180 -13.83 2.66 7.70
CA GLY A 180 -13.61 1.58 6.73
C GLY A 180 -12.19 1.03 6.71
N ILE A 181 -11.29 1.53 7.57
CA ILE A 181 -9.98 0.91 7.82
C ILE A 181 -10.16 -0.11 8.96
N PRO A 182 -9.77 -1.39 8.77
CA PRO A 182 -9.86 -2.38 9.83
C PRO A 182 -9.09 -1.96 11.09
N LYS A 183 -9.79 -1.87 12.23
CA LYS A 183 -9.17 -1.56 13.52
C LYS A 183 -8.15 -2.64 13.89
N GLY A 184 -6.99 -2.23 14.39
CA GLY A 184 -5.96 -3.15 14.89
C GLY A 184 -4.87 -3.55 13.89
N LYS A 185 -4.84 -2.96 12.68
CA LYS A 185 -3.60 -2.96 11.88
C LYS A 185 -2.65 -1.90 12.44
N GLY A 186 -1.50 -2.35 12.92
CA GLY A 186 -0.59 -1.53 13.72
C GLY A 186 0.31 -0.57 12.94
N GLN A 187 0.42 -0.72 11.62
CA GLN A 187 1.27 0.14 10.79
C GLN A 187 0.45 1.10 9.94
N ASN A 188 0.98 2.29 9.71
CA ASN A 188 0.35 3.34 8.92
C ASN A 188 1.37 4.20 8.14
N LEU A 189 0.92 5.31 7.54
CA LEU A 189 1.76 6.21 6.75
C LEU A 189 2.97 6.75 7.53
N GLN A 190 2.85 7.00 8.83
CA GLN A 190 3.98 7.46 9.66
C GLN A 190 5.06 6.37 9.75
N ASP A 191 4.68 5.10 9.90
CA ASP A 191 5.63 3.99 9.91
C ASP A 191 6.29 3.83 8.54
N LEU A 192 5.51 3.95 7.46
CA LEU A 192 6.03 3.90 6.09
C LEU A 192 7.09 4.98 5.86
N LEU A 193 6.82 6.22 6.28
CA LEU A 193 7.75 7.35 6.17
C LEU A 193 9.04 7.07 6.95
N TYR A 194 8.93 6.62 8.20
CA TYR A 194 10.08 6.27 9.04
C TYR A 194 10.94 5.16 8.41
N PHE A 195 10.31 4.09 7.92
CA PHE A 195 11.03 2.99 7.28
C PHE A 195 11.68 3.41 5.95
N PHE A 196 10.98 4.22 5.16
CA PHE A 196 11.49 4.72 3.89
C PHE A 196 12.72 5.60 4.05
N GLU A 197 12.78 6.43 5.09
CA GLU A 197 13.96 7.24 5.42
C GLU A 197 15.19 6.38 5.75
N ASN A 198 14.98 5.24 6.40
CA ASN A 198 16.06 4.34 6.81
C ASN A 198 16.54 3.40 5.69
N ASP A 199 15.63 2.85 4.88
CA ASP A 199 15.97 1.94 3.78
C ASP A 199 14.96 2.01 2.62
N ASN A 200 15.17 2.95 1.70
CA ASN A 200 14.27 3.16 0.57
C ASN A 200 14.17 1.96 -0.38
N LYS A 201 15.20 1.10 -0.46
CA LYS A 201 15.24 -0.04 -1.40
C LYS A 201 14.22 -1.13 -1.08
N ARG A 202 13.64 -1.12 0.13
CA ARG A 202 12.62 -2.07 0.58
C ARG A 202 11.20 -1.53 0.51
N LEU A 203 10.98 -0.36 -0.12
CA LEU A 203 9.65 0.25 -0.19
C LEU A 203 8.57 -0.72 -0.69
N SER A 204 8.88 -1.57 -1.67
CA SER A 204 7.93 -2.56 -2.17
C SER A 204 7.48 -3.57 -1.11
N LEU A 205 8.38 -3.99 -0.19
CA LEU A 205 8.05 -4.85 0.95
C LEU A 205 7.25 -4.08 2.01
N TYR A 206 7.66 -2.84 2.31
CA TYR A 206 6.93 -1.99 3.26
C TYR A 206 5.50 -1.74 2.80
N LEU A 207 5.28 -1.45 1.51
CA LEU A 207 3.96 -1.26 0.92
C LEU A 207 3.10 -2.51 1.05
N GLU A 208 3.64 -3.71 0.81
CA GLU A 208 2.89 -4.96 1.01
C GLU A 208 2.46 -5.17 2.47
N ASN A 209 3.27 -4.74 3.43
CA ASN A 209 3.00 -4.95 4.85
C ASN A 209 2.07 -3.90 5.47
N VAL A 210 2.23 -2.63 5.09
CA VAL A 210 1.46 -1.49 5.66
C VAL A 210 0.06 -1.39 5.07
N CYS A 211 -0.13 -1.79 3.82
CA CYS A 211 -1.39 -1.57 3.12
C CYS A 211 -2.52 -2.41 3.69
N VAL A 212 -3.72 -1.83 3.63
CA VAL A 212 -4.98 -2.48 3.97
C VAL A 212 -5.86 -2.51 2.74
N LYS A 213 -6.66 -3.56 2.59
CA LYS A 213 -7.58 -3.66 1.46
C LYS A 213 -8.94 -3.08 1.82
N ASP A 214 -9.42 -2.18 0.99
CA ASP A 214 -10.80 -1.72 0.92
C ASP A 214 -11.32 -2.15 -0.47
N GLU A 215 -12.01 -3.29 -0.51
CA GLU A 215 -12.26 -4.06 -1.73
C GLU A 215 -10.95 -4.39 -2.48
N SER A 216 -10.77 -3.85 -3.69
CA SER A 216 -9.57 -4.01 -4.52
C SER A 216 -8.57 -2.86 -4.36
N LEU A 217 -8.92 -1.80 -3.63
CA LEU A 217 -8.05 -0.65 -3.39
C LEU A 217 -7.11 -0.95 -2.23
N ASP A 218 -5.81 -0.77 -2.44
CA ASP A 218 -4.85 -0.73 -1.34
C ASP A 218 -4.83 0.67 -0.74
N ILE A 219 -4.99 0.74 0.58
CA ILE A 219 -4.99 1.97 1.37
C ILE A 219 -3.78 1.91 2.29
N ILE A 220 -2.97 2.97 2.28
CA ILE A 220 -2.04 3.24 3.38
C ILE A 220 -2.86 3.92 4.48
N PRO A 221 -2.99 3.31 5.67
CA PRO A 221 -3.69 3.96 6.77
C PRO A 221 -3.09 5.33 7.07
N PRO A 222 -3.89 6.35 7.40
CA PRO A 222 -3.39 7.70 7.60
C PRO A 222 -2.42 7.76 8.79
N ALA A 223 -1.52 8.74 8.76
CA ALA A 223 -0.58 8.95 9.86
C ALA A 223 -1.33 9.23 11.16
N THR A 224 -0.84 8.69 12.28
CA THR A 224 -1.41 8.93 13.61
C THR A 224 -1.39 10.41 13.98
N SER A 225 -0.35 11.13 13.55
CA SER A 225 -0.15 12.54 13.87
C SER A 225 0.11 13.37 12.61
N PHE A 226 -0.66 14.45 12.45
CA PHE A 226 -0.41 15.44 11.41
C PHE A 226 0.95 16.15 11.56
N LEU A 227 1.51 16.17 12.77
CA LEU A 227 2.82 16.77 13.01
C LEU A 227 3.93 16.02 12.27
N THR A 228 3.77 14.71 12.10
CA THR A 228 4.65 13.91 11.23
C THR A 228 4.54 14.39 9.80
N LEU A 229 3.33 14.50 9.24
CA LEU A 229 3.11 14.95 7.86
C LEU A 229 3.63 16.37 7.59
N LYS A 230 3.55 17.23 8.60
CA LYS A 230 4.12 18.59 8.56
C LYS A 230 5.64 18.57 8.56
N GLY A 231 6.26 17.62 9.27
CA GLY A 231 7.71 17.49 9.35
C GLY A 231 8.37 16.95 8.08
N VAL A 232 7.61 16.28 7.20
CA VAL A 232 8.14 15.73 5.94
C VAL A 232 8.27 16.84 4.90
N GLY A 233 9.50 17.08 4.45
CA GLY A 233 9.86 18.13 3.52
C GLY A 233 9.58 17.78 2.06
N ARG A 234 9.71 18.79 1.19
CA ARG A 234 9.53 18.68 -0.27
C ARG A 234 10.28 17.49 -0.88
N ASP A 235 11.58 17.40 -0.64
CA ASP A 235 12.44 16.41 -1.30
C ASP A 235 12.16 14.99 -0.79
N GLU A 236 11.69 14.83 0.45
CA GLU A 236 11.27 13.55 1.01
C GLU A 236 10.01 13.02 0.32
N TRP A 237 9.00 13.87 0.11
CA TRP A 237 7.81 13.51 -0.67
C TRP A 237 8.16 13.15 -2.11
N GLY A 238 9.02 13.95 -2.76
CA GLY A 238 9.47 13.68 -4.12
C GLY A 238 10.19 12.33 -4.24
N ARG A 239 11.05 12.00 -3.27
CA ARG A 239 11.72 10.69 -3.20
C ARG A 239 10.72 9.56 -2.97
N LEU A 240 9.77 9.71 -2.05
CA LEU A 240 8.77 8.69 -1.77
C LEU A 240 7.92 8.38 -3.01
N LEU A 241 7.35 9.39 -3.66
CA LEU A 241 6.49 9.21 -4.82
C LEU A 241 7.23 8.58 -6.00
N LYS A 242 8.49 9.00 -6.23
CA LYS A 242 9.35 8.40 -7.24
C LYS A 242 9.68 6.94 -6.91
N GLU A 243 9.99 6.62 -5.66
CA GLU A 243 10.26 5.23 -5.30
C GLU A 243 8.99 4.36 -5.41
N ILE A 244 7.79 4.89 -5.08
CA ILE A 244 6.52 4.19 -5.33
C ILE A 244 6.39 3.84 -6.81
N GLU A 245 6.68 4.78 -7.72
CA GLU A 245 6.71 4.54 -9.17
C GLU A 245 7.74 3.46 -9.54
N GLU A 246 8.97 3.54 -9.03
CA GLU A 246 10.05 2.57 -9.29
C GLU A 246 9.70 1.14 -8.82
N THR A 247 8.79 0.98 -7.87
CA THR A 247 8.34 -0.35 -7.45
C THR A 247 7.56 -1.10 -8.55
N GLY A 248 6.87 -0.40 -9.44
CA GLY A 248 5.97 -0.99 -10.44
C GLY A 248 4.83 -1.82 -9.84
N LEU A 249 4.48 -1.60 -8.57
CA LEU A 249 3.39 -2.32 -7.90
C LEU A 249 2.00 -1.75 -8.24
N TYR A 250 1.94 -0.48 -8.62
CA TYR A 250 0.68 0.24 -8.80
C TYR A 250 0.66 0.96 -10.14
N LYS A 251 -0.50 0.95 -10.80
CA LYS A 251 -0.78 1.74 -12.00
C LYS A 251 -1.26 3.15 -11.62
N TYR A 252 -2.04 3.24 -10.55
CA TYR A 252 -2.62 4.50 -10.07
C TYR A 252 -2.24 4.75 -8.60
N LEU A 253 -1.90 6.01 -8.30
CA LEU A 253 -1.78 6.53 -6.94
C LEU A 253 -2.76 7.68 -6.75
N ILE A 254 -3.65 7.58 -5.76
CA ILE A 254 -4.61 8.61 -5.42
C ILE A 254 -4.18 9.24 -4.09
N ILE A 255 -3.97 10.55 -4.08
CA ILE A 255 -3.53 11.30 -2.90
C ILE A 255 -4.64 12.27 -2.50
N ASP A 256 -5.27 12.01 -1.35
CA ASP A 256 -6.20 12.93 -0.69
C ASP A 256 -5.41 13.98 0.09
N LEU A 257 -5.33 15.19 -0.46
CA LEU A 257 -4.35 16.21 -0.07
C LEU A 257 -4.89 17.23 0.93
N SER A 258 -3.97 17.78 1.71
CA SER A 258 -4.20 18.94 2.57
C SER A 258 -3.01 19.89 2.49
N GLU A 259 -3.26 21.19 2.67
CA GLU A 259 -2.24 22.23 2.68
C GLU A 259 -1.27 22.16 3.88
N ILE A 260 -1.45 21.22 4.80
CA ILE A 260 -0.65 21.13 6.03
C ILE A 260 0.76 20.57 5.83
N THR A 261 0.99 19.86 4.73
CA THR A 261 2.30 19.26 4.46
C THR A 261 3.22 20.27 3.77
N ASP A 262 4.48 20.38 4.24
CA ASP A 262 5.47 21.29 3.66
C ASP A 262 5.83 20.92 2.21
N GLY A 263 5.50 19.69 1.77
CA GLY A 263 5.59 19.25 0.37
C GLY A 263 4.38 19.56 -0.50
N PHE A 264 3.34 20.26 0.00
CA PHE A 264 2.02 20.34 -0.63
C PHE A 264 2.07 20.78 -2.11
N THR A 265 2.73 21.89 -2.41
CA THR A 265 2.84 22.40 -3.79
C THR A 265 3.65 21.47 -4.69
N HIS A 266 4.64 20.79 -4.13
CA HIS A 266 5.46 19.84 -4.88
C HIS A 266 4.70 18.57 -5.21
N ILE A 267 3.92 18.02 -4.28
CA ILE A 267 3.07 16.85 -4.53
C ILE A 267 2.04 17.17 -5.62
N LEU A 268 1.40 18.36 -5.55
CA LEU A 268 0.49 18.81 -6.60
C LEU A 268 1.18 18.89 -7.98
N ASP A 269 2.41 19.40 -8.04
CA ASP A 269 3.16 19.47 -9.29
C ASP A 269 3.53 18.07 -9.84
N MET A 270 3.74 17.08 -8.97
CA MET A 270 3.99 15.70 -9.39
C MET A 270 2.72 14.95 -9.84
N CYS A 271 1.53 15.48 -9.57
CA CYS A 271 0.28 14.86 -10.02
C CYS A 271 0.14 14.98 -11.55
N ASP A 272 -0.33 13.93 -12.21
CA ASP A 272 -0.69 13.99 -13.64
C ASP A 272 -2.03 14.70 -13.85
N ARG A 273 -2.93 14.64 -12.85
CA ARG A 273 -4.22 15.37 -12.84
C ARG A 273 -4.62 15.67 -11.39
N ILE A 274 -5.15 16.86 -11.17
CA ILE A 274 -5.67 17.30 -9.87
C ILE A 274 -7.18 17.45 -9.96
N PHE A 275 -7.92 16.99 -8.97
CA PHE A 275 -9.37 17.11 -8.87
C PHE A 275 -9.73 18.10 -7.76
N THR A 276 -10.44 19.16 -8.13
CA THR A 276 -10.84 20.25 -7.24
C THR A 276 -12.35 20.45 -7.26
N ILE A 277 -12.98 20.32 -6.09
CA ILE A 277 -14.43 20.42 -5.94
C ILE A 277 -14.81 21.89 -5.80
N ARG A 278 -15.74 22.34 -6.64
CA ARG A 278 -16.39 23.65 -6.58
C ARG A 278 -17.71 23.55 -5.83
N ARG A 279 -18.06 24.64 -5.14
CA ARG A 279 -19.35 24.84 -4.48
C ARG A 279 -19.89 26.21 -4.88
N ASP A 280 -21.15 26.26 -5.28
CA ASP A 280 -21.81 27.46 -5.81
C ASP A 280 -22.34 28.36 -4.69
N ASP A 281 -21.49 28.66 -3.72
CA ASP A 281 -21.75 29.65 -2.67
C ASP A 281 -20.65 30.72 -2.66
N PRO A 282 -20.96 31.98 -2.31
CA PRO A 282 -20.01 33.08 -2.43
C PRO A 282 -18.69 32.87 -1.66
N CYS A 283 -18.74 32.22 -0.49
CA CYS A 283 -17.55 31.99 0.33
C CYS A 283 -16.65 30.95 -0.31
N SER A 284 -17.21 29.86 -0.82
CA SER A 284 -16.48 28.81 -1.52
C SER A 284 -15.87 29.28 -2.84
N LEU A 285 -16.62 30.06 -3.64
CA LEU A 285 -16.10 30.65 -4.87
C LEU A 285 -14.93 31.59 -4.58
N SER A 286 -15.04 32.44 -3.54
CA SER A 286 -13.94 33.31 -3.12
C SER A 286 -12.70 32.53 -2.65
N LYS A 287 -12.86 31.38 -1.97
CA LYS A 287 -11.74 30.50 -1.60
C LYS A 287 -11.06 29.90 -2.83
N LEU A 288 -11.83 29.48 -3.82
CA LEU A 288 -11.32 28.92 -5.06
C LEU A 288 -10.54 29.96 -5.88
N GLU A 289 -11.07 31.17 -5.99
CA GLU A 289 -10.39 32.30 -6.63
C GLU A 289 -9.08 32.64 -5.91
N ASN A 290 -9.10 32.69 -4.57
CA ASN A 290 -7.91 32.94 -3.75
C ASN A 290 -6.85 31.84 -3.91
N TYR A 291 -7.28 30.58 -4.01
CA TYR A 291 -6.40 29.44 -4.31
C TYR A 291 -5.74 29.65 -5.68
N GLY A 292 -6.51 29.89 -6.74
CA GLY A 292 -5.97 30.13 -8.08
C GLY A 292 -5.02 31.33 -8.13
N ARG A 293 -5.38 32.44 -7.49
CA ARG A 293 -4.54 33.64 -7.37
C ARG A 293 -3.22 33.34 -6.66
N THR A 294 -3.24 32.59 -5.57
CA THR A 294 -2.03 32.21 -4.82
C THR A 294 -1.06 31.39 -5.68
N PHE A 295 -1.55 30.40 -6.42
CA PHE A 295 -0.69 29.59 -7.30
C PHE A 295 -0.10 30.43 -8.45
N ARG A 296 -0.88 31.34 -9.04
CA ARG A 296 -0.38 32.28 -10.07
C ARG A 296 0.70 33.22 -9.53
N LEU A 297 0.48 33.83 -8.36
CA LEU A 297 1.43 34.80 -7.76
C LEU A 297 2.73 34.16 -7.27
N THR A 298 2.69 32.88 -6.87
CA THR A 298 3.86 32.16 -6.34
C THR A 298 4.68 31.46 -7.44
N GLY A 299 4.37 31.68 -8.71
CA GLY A 299 5.05 31.04 -9.84
C GLY A 299 4.68 29.57 -10.05
N ASN A 300 3.66 29.08 -9.36
CA ASN A 300 3.17 27.69 -9.43
C ASN A 300 1.92 27.56 -10.31
N GLY A 301 1.70 28.48 -11.25
CA GLY A 301 0.50 28.52 -12.09
C GLY A 301 0.27 27.25 -12.91
N GLY A 302 1.33 26.54 -13.31
CA GLY A 302 1.24 25.28 -14.05
C GLY A 302 0.53 24.14 -13.31
N ILE A 303 0.37 24.25 -11.99
CA ILE A 303 -0.47 23.33 -11.20
C ILE A 303 -1.95 23.49 -11.59
N LEU A 304 -2.40 24.71 -11.86
CA LEU A 304 -3.79 24.97 -12.24
C LEU A 304 -4.14 24.38 -13.61
N ASP A 305 -3.17 24.33 -14.54
CA ASP A 305 -3.36 23.71 -15.86
C ASP A 305 -3.61 22.19 -15.75
N LYS A 306 -3.19 21.59 -14.63
CA LYS A 306 -3.44 20.18 -14.27
C LYS A 306 -4.75 20.00 -13.49
N SER A 307 -5.43 21.06 -13.08
CA SER A 307 -6.63 20.96 -12.24
C SER A 307 -7.93 20.82 -13.06
N MET A 308 -8.71 19.80 -12.72
CA MET A 308 -10.11 19.63 -13.12
C MET A 308 -11.00 20.16 -12.00
N VAL A 309 -11.66 21.28 -12.27
CA VAL A 309 -12.65 21.87 -11.36
C VAL A 309 -14.04 21.35 -11.71
N PHE A 310 -14.76 20.80 -10.74
CA PHE A 310 -16.09 20.23 -10.95
C PHE A 310 -16.98 20.42 -9.74
N ASP A 311 -18.29 20.46 -9.95
CA ASP A 311 -19.26 20.51 -8.85
C ASP A 311 -19.47 19.10 -8.29
N LEU A 312 -19.60 18.92 -6.97
CA LEU A 312 -20.00 17.64 -6.36
C LEU A 312 -21.41 17.75 -5.77
N PRO A 313 -22.43 17.10 -6.37
CA PRO A 313 -23.79 17.13 -5.83
C PRO A 313 -23.89 16.57 -4.41
N ASP A 314 -24.55 17.30 -3.50
CA ASP A 314 -24.72 16.86 -2.11
C ASP A 314 -25.50 15.56 -1.96
N SER A 315 -26.43 15.29 -2.88
CA SER A 315 -27.19 14.05 -2.91
C SER A 315 -26.28 12.81 -3.03
N LEU A 316 -25.12 12.93 -3.67
CA LEU A 316 -24.17 11.82 -3.82
C LEU A 316 -23.49 11.44 -2.51
N LEU A 317 -23.35 12.37 -1.55
CA LEU A 317 -22.76 12.07 -0.23
C LEU A 317 -23.61 11.08 0.57
N THR A 318 -24.88 10.96 0.23
CA THR A 318 -25.84 10.04 0.87
C THR A 318 -26.36 8.94 -0.07
N ALA A 319 -26.00 8.96 -1.36
CA ALA A 319 -26.52 8.03 -2.36
C ALA A 319 -25.86 6.63 -2.34
N GLY A 320 -24.85 6.44 -1.48
CA GLY A 320 -24.06 5.21 -1.38
C GLY A 320 -22.86 5.17 -2.32
N ASP A 321 -21.95 4.24 -2.04
CA ASP A 321 -20.62 4.21 -2.63
C ASP A 321 -20.63 3.98 -4.16
N GLN A 322 -21.51 3.13 -4.68
CA GLN A 322 -21.61 2.85 -6.11
C GLN A 322 -21.95 4.10 -6.95
N ALA A 323 -22.87 4.95 -6.46
CA ALA A 323 -23.23 6.17 -7.17
C ALA A 323 -22.06 7.17 -7.21
N MET A 324 -21.33 7.29 -6.10
CA MET A 324 -20.13 8.13 -6.02
C MET A 324 -19.00 7.63 -6.94
N GLU A 325 -18.82 6.32 -7.04
CA GLU A 325 -17.82 5.70 -7.92
C GLU A 325 -18.10 5.94 -9.40
N VAL A 326 -19.35 5.75 -9.83
CA VAL A 326 -19.77 6.06 -11.22
C VAL A 326 -19.54 7.55 -11.50
N TYR A 327 -19.87 8.42 -10.54
CA TYR A 327 -19.62 9.85 -10.66
C TYR A 327 -18.13 10.17 -10.80
N ALA A 328 -17.28 9.60 -9.94
CA ALA A 328 -15.84 9.81 -9.96
C ALA A 328 -15.20 9.37 -11.28
N LEU A 329 -15.66 8.25 -11.86
CA LEU A 329 -15.23 7.80 -13.20
C LEU A 329 -15.64 8.79 -14.30
N ASN A 330 -16.87 9.30 -14.27
CA ASN A 330 -17.32 10.27 -15.27
C ASN A 330 -16.51 11.57 -15.20
N VAL A 331 -16.20 12.04 -14.00
CA VAL A 331 -15.31 13.21 -13.78
C VAL A 331 -13.90 12.92 -14.29
N LEU A 332 -13.36 11.72 -14.04
CA LEU A 332 -12.06 11.30 -14.57
C LEU A 332 -12.06 11.29 -16.10
N GLU A 333 -13.06 10.67 -16.75
CA GLU A 333 -13.13 10.63 -18.22
C GLU A 333 -13.27 12.03 -18.83
N ALA A 334 -14.09 12.91 -18.24
CA ALA A 334 -14.20 14.30 -18.65
C ALA A 334 -12.85 15.06 -18.53
N SER A 335 -12.07 14.76 -17.49
CA SER A 335 -10.74 15.37 -17.29
C SER A 335 -9.70 15.02 -18.35
N LYS A 336 -9.92 13.94 -19.12
CA LYS A 336 -9.06 13.55 -20.26
C LYS A 336 -9.36 14.36 -21.51
N THR A 337 -10.59 14.84 -21.66
CA THR A 337 -11.04 15.61 -22.82
C THR A 337 -10.84 17.11 -22.68
N LEU A 338 -10.56 17.60 -21.47
CA LEU A 338 -10.29 19.02 -21.25
C LEU A 338 -8.98 19.43 -21.94
N PRO A 339 -9.02 20.38 -22.89
CA PRO A 339 -7.80 21.04 -23.34
C PRO A 339 -7.20 21.79 -22.15
N MET A 340 -5.87 21.78 -22.00
CA MET A 340 -5.12 22.51 -20.95
C MET A 340 -5.49 24.02 -20.80
N LYS A 341 -6.30 24.58 -21.71
CA LYS A 341 -6.72 25.99 -21.73
C LYS A 341 -7.98 26.31 -20.94
N GLU A 342 -8.94 25.40 -20.78
CA GLU A 342 -10.23 25.73 -20.13
C GLU A 342 -10.15 25.81 -18.60
N ALA A 343 -9.09 25.27 -18.00
CA ALA A 343 -8.79 25.45 -16.56
C ALA A 343 -8.53 26.92 -16.19
N GLN A 344 -8.22 27.78 -17.18
CA GLN A 344 -7.93 29.20 -16.95
C GLN A 344 -9.19 30.05 -16.77
N ASP A 345 -10.33 29.66 -17.37
CA ASP A 345 -11.54 30.48 -17.42
C ASP A 345 -12.59 30.09 -16.35
N ALA A 346 -12.40 28.96 -15.65
CA ALA A 346 -13.29 28.49 -14.60
C ALA A 346 -12.84 28.85 -13.16
N SER A 347 -11.79 29.67 -13.01
CA SER A 347 -11.18 30.04 -11.71
C SER A 347 -11.07 31.54 -11.47
#